data_AF-A0A6V7KJ57-F1
#
_entry.id   AF-A0A6V7KJ57-F1
#
_cell.length_a   1.000
_cell.length_b   1.000
_cell.length_c   1.000
_cell.angle_alpha   90.00
_cell.angle_beta   90.00
_cell.angle_gamma   90.00
#
_symmetry.space_group_name_H-M   'P 1'
#
loop_
_entity.id
_entity.type
_entity.pdbx_description
1 polymer ?
#
loop_
_entity_poly.entity_id
_entity_poly.type
_entity_poly.pdbx_seq_one_letter_code
_entity_poly.pdbx_strand_id
1 'polypeptide(L)'
;PDFVAALMEFTSALNGHCLSDAELGLFSGAVLLSERPGLNDVKAVQRLQDRLLEALSVQGDRQNQPAANAPGLIGITQRLPELRALGSRHADLLDWFRKNWTKLKLPPLFAEIFDIPKCEEDLQQ
;
A
#
# COMPACT_ATOMS: atom_id res chain seq x y z
N PRO A 1 16.67 2.64 8.23
CA PRO A 1 15.80 2.04 9.26
C PRO A 1 15.56 0.56 8.95
N ASP A 2 15.56 -0.27 9.98
CA ASP A 2 15.03 -1.64 9.91
C ASP A 2 13.60 -1.62 9.35
N PHE A 3 13.21 -2.63 8.56
CA PHE A 3 11.90 -2.66 7.89
C PHE A 3 10.74 -2.56 8.88
N VAL A 4 10.84 -3.27 10.02
CA VAL A 4 9.80 -3.25 11.05
C VAL A 4 9.70 -1.86 11.65
N ALA A 5 10.83 -1.20 11.95
CA ALA A 5 10.82 0.16 12.46
C ALA A 5 10.16 1.14 11.48
N ALA A 6 10.46 1.05 10.18
CA ALA A 6 9.84 1.90 9.17
C ALA A 6 8.33 1.63 9.02
N LEU A 7 7.90 0.37 9.11
CA LEU A 7 6.50 -0.01 9.09
C LEU A 7 5.73 0.54 10.30
N MET A 8 6.35 0.46 11.50
CA MET A 8 5.78 1.01 12.73
C MET A 8 5.68 2.53 12.68
N GLU A 9 6.69 3.22 12.15
CA GLU A 9 6.67 4.67 11.97
C GLU A 9 5.55 5.11 11.02
N PHE A 10 5.41 4.43 9.87
CA PHE A 10 4.31 4.67 8.94
C PHE A 10 2.94 4.44 9.60
N THR A 11 2.79 3.34 10.33
CA THR A 11 1.52 3.00 11.00
C THR A 11 1.17 4.03 12.07
N SER A 12 2.16 4.48 12.85
CA SER A 12 1.99 5.55 13.84
C SER A 12 1.56 6.87 13.19
N ALA A 13 2.21 7.24 12.08
CA ALA A 13 1.87 8.43 11.33
C ALA A 13 0.46 8.36 10.73
N LEU A 14 0.06 7.20 10.17
CA LEU A 14 -1.28 6.97 9.65
C LEU A 14 -2.35 7.07 10.76
N ASN A 15 -2.09 6.45 11.91
CA ASN A 15 -2.98 6.52 13.07
C ASN A 15 -3.14 7.95 13.60
N GLY A 16 -2.09 8.78 13.50
CA GLY A 16 -2.14 10.20 13.86
C GLY A 16 -3.17 11.02 13.06
N HIS A 17 -3.59 10.54 11.88
CA HIS A 17 -4.66 11.16 11.09
C HIS A 17 -6.07 10.82 11.59
N CYS A 18 -6.24 9.85 12.50
CA CYS A 18 -7.53 9.48 13.09
C CYS A 18 -8.66 9.28 12.06
N LEU A 19 -8.37 8.61 10.95
CA LEU A 19 -9.32 8.40 9.85
C LEU A 19 -10.56 7.63 10.32
N SER A 20 -11.73 8.08 9.86
CA SER A 20 -12.96 7.30 9.93
C SER A 20 -12.90 6.05 9.02
N ASP A 21 -13.79 5.08 9.24
CA ASP A 21 -13.89 3.88 8.39
C ASP A 21 -14.11 4.23 6.92
N ALA A 22 -14.85 5.31 6.64
CA ALA A 22 -15.09 5.79 5.29
C ALA A 22 -13.81 6.33 4.64
N GLU A 23 -13.05 7.16 5.37
CA GLU A 23 -11.77 7.69 4.89
C GLU A 23 -10.72 6.59 4.73
N LEU A 24 -10.65 5.64 5.67
CA LEU A 24 -9.77 4.48 5.57
C LEU A 24 -10.12 3.60 4.37
N GLY A 25 -11.41 3.42 4.07
CA GLY A 25 -11.88 2.71 2.89
C GLY A 25 -11.48 3.41 1.58
N LEU A 26 -11.65 4.73 1.50
CA LEU A 26 -11.23 5.54 0.35
C LEU A 26 -9.71 5.51 0.15
N PHE A 27 -8.94 5.67 1.24
CA PHE A 27 -7.49 5.58 1.23
C PHE A 27 -7.03 4.19 0.77
N SER A 28 -7.61 3.12 1.32
CA SER A 28 -7.28 1.74 0.94
C SER A 28 -7.60 1.46 -0.53
N GLY A 29 -8.73 1.97 -1.03
CA GLY A 29 -9.07 1.89 -2.45
C GLY A 29 -8.06 2.63 -3.33
N ALA A 30 -7.61 3.82 -2.92
CA ALA A 30 -6.57 4.55 -3.64
C ALA A 30 -5.24 3.78 -3.64
N VAL A 31 -4.86 3.13 -2.53
CA VAL A 31 -3.69 2.23 -2.47
C VAL A 31 -3.84 1.07 -3.47
N LEU A 32 -4.99 0.41 -3.50
CA LEU A 32 -5.26 -0.73 -4.39
C LEU A 32 -5.15 -0.37 -5.87
N LEU A 33 -5.58 0.84 -6.25
CA LEU A 33 -5.54 1.36 -7.61
C LEU A 33 -4.20 2.01 -8.00
N SER A 34 -3.15 1.86 -7.19
CA SER A 34 -1.81 2.29 -7.56
C SER A 34 -1.33 1.60 -8.83
N GLU A 35 -0.43 2.26 -9.58
CA GLU A 35 0.17 1.69 -10.78
C GLU A 35 0.82 0.34 -10.51
N ARG A 36 0.47 -0.66 -11.33
CA ARG A 36 1.03 -2.01 -11.31
C ARG A 36 1.58 -2.36 -12.69
N PRO A 37 2.72 -3.07 -12.78
CA PRO A 37 3.19 -3.64 -14.03
C PRO A 37 2.11 -4.55 -14.64
N GLY A 38 1.99 -4.54 -15.96
CA GLY A 38 1.04 -5.43 -16.69
C GLY A 38 -0.41 -4.95 -16.76
N LEU A 39 -0.72 -3.71 -16.35
CA LEU A 39 -2.06 -3.14 -16.53
C LEU A 39 -2.34 -2.81 -18.01
N ASN A 40 -3.52 -3.24 -18.51
CA ASN A 40 -3.96 -2.96 -19.88
C ASN A 40 -4.41 -1.50 -20.08
N ASP A 41 -5.27 -0.98 -19.20
CA ASP A 41 -5.78 0.40 -19.28
C ASP A 41 -5.37 1.21 -18.04
N VAL A 42 -4.11 1.62 -18.03
CA VAL A 42 -3.52 2.44 -16.96
C VAL A 42 -4.32 3.74 -16.77
N LYS A 43 -4.83 4.34 -17.84
CA LYS A 43 -5.58 5.60 -17.77
C LYS A 43 -6.95 5.42 -17.11
N ALA A 44 -7.64 4.30 -17.33
CA ALA A 44 -8.88 4.02 -16.62
C ALA A 44 -8.64 3.80 -15.13
N VAL A 45 -7.60 3.05 -14.76
CA VAL A 45 -7.23 2.83 -13.35
C VAL A 45 -6.85 4.14 -12.67
N GLN A 46 -6.03 4.98 -13.31
CA GLN A 46 -5.65 6.29 -12.76
C GLN A 46 -6.87 7.18 -12.53
N ARG A 47 -7.80 7.26 -13.48
CA ARG A 47 -9.05 8.04 -13.31
C ARG A 47 -9.90 7.56 -12.15
N LEU A 48 -9.92 6.25 -11.86
CA LEU A 48 -10.61 5.72 -10.69
C LEU A 48 -9.88 6.09 -9.40
N GLN A 49 -8.55 6.02 -9.39
CA GLN A 49 -7.74 6.44 -8.26
C GLN A 49 -7.95 7.93 -7.94
N ASP A 50 -7.91 8.79 -8.96
CA ASP A 50 -8.11 10.25 -8.82
C ASP A 50 -9.47 10.57 -8.19
N ARG A 51 -10.53 9.85 -8.58
CA ARG A 51 -11.87 10.00 -8.00
C ARG A 51 -11.92 9.58 -6.53
N LEU A 52 -11.19 8.54 -6.13
CA LEU A 52 -11.12 8.14 -4.72
C LEU A 52 -10.36 9.16 -3.88
N LEU A 53 -9.29 9.75 -4.43
CA LEU A 53 -8.53 10.80 -3.77
C LEU A 53 -9.34 12.10 -3.62
N GLU A 54 -10.10 12.47 -4.65
CA GLU A 54 -11.04 13.58 -4.59
C GLU A 54 -12.15 13.32 -3.55
N ALA A 55 -12.72 12.12 -3.52
CA ALA A 55 -13.71 11.75 -2.51
C ALA A 55 -13.12 11.80 -1.09
N LEU A 56 -11.88 11.34 -0.90
CA LEU A 56 -11.17 11.41 0.38
C LEU A 56 -10.97 12.86 0.81
N SER A 57 -10.71 13.75 -0.16
CA SER A 57 -10.57 15.19 0.07
C SER A 57 -11.85 15.81 0.60
N VAL A 58 -12.96 15.52 -0.06
CA VAL A 58 -14.29 16.02 0.33
C VAL A 58 -14.73 15.48 1.69
N GLN A 59 -14.41 14.23 2.01
CA GLN A 59 -14.72 13.65 3.33
C GLN A 59 -13.89 14.31 4.44
N GLY A 60 -12.58 14.49 4.23
CA GLY A 60 -11.70 15.15 5.19
C GLY A 60 -12.13 16.59 5.49
N ASP A 61 -12.50 17.36 4.46
CA ASP A 61 -12.95 18.75 4.63
C ASP A 61 -14.29 18.85 5.38
N ARG A 62 -15.19 17.88 5.19
CA ARG A 62 -16.48 17.81 5.91
C ARG A 62 -16.30 17.52 7.39
N GLN A 63 -15.29 16.73 7.75
CA GLN A 63 -15.02 16.31 9.12
C GLN A 63 -14.18 17.35 9.90
N ASN A 64 -13.48 18.25 9.20
CA ASN A 64 -12.48 19.17 9.79
C ASN A 64 -12.96 20.60 10.09
N GLN A 65 -14.27 20.85 10.31
CA GLN A 65 -14.78 22.12 10.86
C GLN A 65 -15.08 22.01 12.38
N PRO A 66 -14.68 22.97 13.23
CA PRO A 66 -13.40 23.65 13.41
C PRO A 66 -12.68 23.07 14.64
N ALA A 67 -12.04 21.91 14.52
CA ALA A 67 -11.10 21.43 15.54
C ALA A 67 -9.69 21.72 15.02
N ALA A 68 -9.12 22.84 15.45
CA ALA A 68 -7.96 23.54 14.87
C ALA A 68 -6.63 22.75 14.74
N ASN A 69 -6.58 21.44 15.03
CA ASN A 69 -5.33 20.66 15.10
C ASN A 69 -5.37 19.30 14.35
N ALA A 70 -6.42 19.04 13.56
CA ALA A 70 -6.50 17.97 12.55
C ALA A 70 -5.31 17.96 11.55
N PRO A 71 -4.36 17.00 11.48
CA PRO A 71 -3.42 16.96 10.35
C PRO A 71 -4.23 16.76 9.05
N GLY A 72 -4.38 17.84 8.28
CA GLY A 72 -5.28 17.89 7.13
C GLY A 72 -4.96 16.91 6.00
N LEU A 73 -5.85 16.87 5.02
CA LEU A 73 -5.83 16.04 3.81
C LEU A 73 -4.48 15.95 3.07
N ILE A 74 -3.74 17.06 2.99
CA ILE A 74 -2.42 17.08 2.32
C ILE A 74 -1.48 16.07 2.97
N GLY A 75 -1.62 15.83 4.28
CA GLY A 75 -0.81 14.84 4.99
C GLY A 75 -1.16 13.39 4.64
N ILE A 76 -2.42 13.05 4.39
CA ILE A 76 -2.82 11.65 4.13
C ILE A 76 -2.41 11.20 2.73
N THR A 77 -2.52 12.06 1.71
CA THR A 77 -2.07 11.71 0.34
C THR A 77 -0.56 11.50 0.26
N GLN A 78 0.22 12.18 1.10
CA GLN A 78 1.67 11.98 1.22
C GLN A 78 2.03 10.61 1.82
N ARG A 79 1.09 9.91 2.45
CA ARG A 79 1.31 8.53 2.93
C ARG A 79 1.36 7.50 1.80
N LEU A 80 0.79 7.80 0.62
CA LEU A 80 0.85 6.89 -0.53
C LEU A 80 2.29 6.61 -1.02
N PRO A 81 3.13 7.62 -1.30
CA PRO A 81 4.51 7.37 -1.70
C PRO A 81 5.34 6.71 -0.58
N GLU A 82 5.09 7.03 0.68
CA GLU A 82 5.73 6.36 1.83
C GLU A 82 5.38 4.87 1.88
N LEU A 83 4.11 4.52 1.73
CA LEU A 83 3.64 3.13 1.67
C LEU A 83 4.21 2.39 0.46
N ARG A 84 4.33 3.06 -0.70
CA ARG A 84 4.97 2.49 -1.89
C ARG A 84 6.43 2.15 -1.62
N ALA A 85 7.17 3.04 -0.96
CA ALA A 85 8.56 2.80 -0.58
C ALA A 85 8.70 1.63 0.41
N LEU A 86 7.76 1.48 1.36
CA LEU A 86 7.69 0.30 2.22
C LEU A 86 7.43 -0.98 1.43
N GLY A 87 6.53 -0.93 0.44
CA GLY A 87 6.27 -2.05 -0.47
C GLY A 87 7.53 -2.50 -1.22
N SER A 88 8.33 -1.55 -1.73
CA SER A 88 9.62 -1.88 -2.36
C SER A 88 10.60 -2.53 -1.39
N ARG A 89 10.74 -2.00 -0.16
CA ARG A 89 11.61 -2.62 0.86
C ARG A 89 11.15 -4.02 1.26
N HIS A 90 9.84 -4.25 1.32
CA HIS A 90 9.28 -5.57 1.56
C HIS A 90 9.62 -6.53 0.40
N ALA A 91 9.51 -6.07 -0.85
CA ALA A 91 9.90 -6.86 -2.02
C ALA A 91 11.37 -7.27 -1.99
N ASP A 92 12.27 -6.38 -1.55
CA ASP A 92 13.70 -6.68 -1.38
C ASP A 92 13.94 -7.76 -0.31
N LEU A 93 13.17 -7.75 0.79
CA LEU A 93 13.24 -8.80 1.82
C LEU A 93 12.77 -10.16 1.29
N LEU A 94 11.76 -10.16 0.42
CA LEU A 94 11.23 -11.37 -0.20
C LEU A 94 12.25 -12.06 -1.13
N ASP A 95 13.29 -11.37 -1.59
CA ASP A 95 14.34 -12.00 -2.40
C ASP A 95 15.06 -13.14 -1.68
N TRP A 96 15.22 -13.04 -0.36
CA TRP A 96 15.79 -14.14 0.40
C TRP A 96 14.88 -15.37 0.35
N PHE A 97 13.56 -15.17 0.43
CA PHE A 97 12.57 -16.24 0.32
C PHE A 97 12.59 -16.85 -1.07
N ARG A 98 12.64 -16.03 -2.13
CA ARG A 98 12.77 -16.49 -3.52
C ARG A 98 14.05 -17.30 -3.74
N LYS A 99 15.18 -16.92 -3.15
CA LYS A 99 16.46 -17.65 -3.28
C LYS A 99 16.52 -18.94 -2.47
N ASN A 100 15.72 -19.06 -1.41
CA ASN A 100 15.77 -20.19 -0.47
C ASN A 100 14.49 -21.02 -0.47
N TRP A 101 13.64 -20.89 -1.49
CA TRP A 101 12.30 -21.49 -1.55
C TRP A 101 12.28 -23.00 -1.26
N THR A 102 13.28 -23.74 -1.70
CA THR A 102 13.44 -25.19 -1.47
C THR A 102 13.54 -25.57 0.01
N LYS A 103 13.90 -24.62 0.88
CA LYS A 103 14.05 -24.82 2.33
C LYS A 103 12.82 -24.37 3.12
N LEU A 104 11.82 -23.79 2.45
CA LEU A 104 10.69 -23.12 3.10
C LEU A 104 9.41 -23.93 2.92
N LYS A 105 8.53 -23.86 3.92
CA LYS A 105 7.15 -24.34 3.83
C LYS A 105 6.24 -23.13 3.96
N LEU A 106 5.90 -22.53 2.82
CA LEU A 106 5.05 -21.33 2.77
C LEU A 106 3.61 -21.71 2.38
N PRO A 107 2.59 -20.99 2.89
CA PRO A 107 1.23 -21.13 2.39
C PRO A 107 1.17 -20.87 0.87
N PRO A 108 0.42 -21.66 0.08
CA PRO A 108 0.40 -21.53 -1.37
C PRO A 108 0.06 -20.13 -1.88
N LEU A 109 -0.94 -19.49 -1.27
CA LEU A 109 -1.37 -18.13 -1.64
C LEU A 109 -0.29 -17.08 -1.33
N PHE A 110 0.46 -17.26 -0.24
CA PHE A 110 1.55 -16.33 0.09
C PHE A 110 2.68 -16.43 -0.94
N ALA A 111 3.05 -17.66 -1.32
CA ALA A 111 4.05 -17.87 -2.36
C ALA A 111 3.61 -17.29 -3.70
N GLU A 112 2.33 -17.45 -4.07
CA GLU A 112 1.78 -16.91 -5.31
C GLU A 112 1.74 -15.38 -5.34
N ILE A 113 1.21 -14.72 -4.29
CA ILE A 113 1.10 -13.25 -4.24
C ILE A 113 2.47 -12.56 -4.32
N PHE A 114 3.53 -13.21 -3.85
CA PHE A 114 4.87 -12.64 -3.78
C PHE A 114 5.86 -13.24 -4.78
N ASP A 115 5.37 -14.02 -5.74
CA ASP A 115 6.18 -14.63 -6.80
C ASP A 115 7.36 -15.45 -6.23
N ILE A 116 7.08 -16.28 -5.21
CA ILE A 116 8.05 -17.20 -4.61
C ILE A 116 7.89 -18.57 -5.29
N PRO A 117 8.95 -19.13 -5.91
CA PRO A 117 8.88 -20.41 -6.60
C PRO A 117 8.42 -21.54 -5.66
N LYS A 118 7.58 -22.44 -6.19
CA LYS A 118 7.11 -23.64 -5.50
C LYS A 118 7.73 -24.92 -6.08
N CYS A 119 8.21 -24.86 -7.32
CA CYS A 119 8.94 -25.92 -8.01
C CYS A 119 10.00 -25.33 -8.96
N GLU A 120 10.84 -26.18 -9.56
CA GLU A 120 11.87 -25.73 -10.52
C GLU A 120 11.30 -25.12 -11.80
N GLU A 121 10.09 -25.53 -12.21
CA GLU A 121 9.42 -24.96 -13.39
C GLU A 121 9.06 -23.48 -13.21
N ASP A 122 8.81 -23.04 -11.97
CA ASP A 122 8.48 -21.65 -11.64
C ASP A 122 9.67 -20.69 -11.80
N LEU A 123 10.91 -21.19 -11.92
CA LEU A 123 12.12 -20.36 -12.09
C LEU A 123 12.33 -19.84 -13.52
N GLN A 124 11.56 -20.36 -14.49
CA GLN A 124 11.73 -20.06 -15.92
C GLN A 124 10.75 -19.00 -16.45
N GLN A 125 9.87 -18.48 -15.59
CA GLN A 125 8.93 -17.39 -15.89
C GLN A 125 9.54 -16.03 -15.57
#